data_AF-A0A7X7Q815-F1
#
_entry.id   AF-A0A7X7Q815-F1
#
_cell.length_a   1.000
_cell.length_b   1.000
_cell.length_c   1.000
_cell.angle_alpha   90.00
_cell.angle_beta   90.00
_cell.angle_gamma   90.00
#
_symmetry.space_group_name_H-M   'P 1'
#
loop_
_entity.id
_entity.type
_entity.pdbx_description
1 polymer ?
#
loop_
_entity_poly.entity_id
_entity_poly.type
_entity_poly.pdbx_seq_one_letter_code
_entity_poly.pdbx_strand_id
1 'polypeptide(L)'
;MIVYKADRLLTTGTPEILERAAVLVEEDKIVWVGSQADWEHHAAHDYAEAVELGDKTLMPGLIDAHVHLGFDGSPAPVKRLEAETDLETVPLMVHTSRQLLSVGVTTARDLGARGYTDLVVRDAFASGTLQGPRLLTAG
;
A
#
# COMPACT_ATOMS: atom_id res chain seq x y z
N MET A 1 -5.38 2.32 -19.36
CA MET A 1 -6.48 2.11 -18.39
C MET A 1 -6.56 0.63 -18.08
N ILE A 2 -6.72 0.25 -16.82
CA ILE A 2 -6.83 -1.14 -16.39
C ILE A 2 -8.14 -1.31 -15.64
N VAL A 3 -8.92 -2.33 -15.98
CA VAL A 3 -10.09 -2.73 -15.19
C VAL A 3 -9.78 -4.00 -14.42
N TYR A 4 -9.99 -3.99 -13.11
CA TYR A 4 -9.90 -5.16 -12.25
C TYR A 4 -11.28 -5.73 -12.05
N LYS A 5 -11.47 -7.02 -12.37
CA LYS A 5 -12.74 -7.72 -12.23
C LYS A 5 -12.60 -8.82 -11.17
N ALA A 6 -13.46 -8.79 -10.16
CA ALA A 6 -13.40 -9.71 -9.02
C ALA A 6 -14.80 -10.22 -8.67
N ASP A 7 -14.86 -11.38 -8.04
CA ASP A 7 -16.11 -11.94 -7.52
C ASP A 7 -16.67 -11.09 -6.38
N ARG A 8 -15.80 -10.50 -5.55
CA ARG A 8 -16.21 -9.65 -4.43
C ARG A 8 -15.39 -8.37 -4.40
N LEU A 9 -16.03 -7.26 -4.07
CA LEU A 9 -15.38 -6.00 -3.76
C LEU A 9 -15.85 -5.49 -2.40
N LEU A 10 -14.90 -5.29 -1.50
CA LEU A 10 -15.09 -4.55 -0.27
C LEU A 10 -14.70 -3.09 -0.49
N THR A 11 -15.57 -2.15 -0.14
CA THR A 11 -15.27 -0.71 -0.20
C THR A 11 -15.17 -0.11 1.21
N THR A 12 -14.61 1.09 1.33
CA THR A 12 -14.57 1.83 2.59
C THR A 12 -15.78 2.75 2.70
N GLY A 13 -16.67 2.49 3.67
CA GLY A 13 -17.82 3.36 3.95
C GLY A 13 -19.09 2.61 4.31
N THR A 14 -19.25 1.38 3.81
CA THR A 14 -20.33 0.47 4.17
C THR A 14 -19.78 -0.94 4.40
N PRO A 15 -20.46 -1.79 5.18
CA PRO A 15 -20.10 -3.20 5.32
C PRO A 15 -20.55 -4.05 4.12
N GLU A 16 -21.10 -3.43 3.08
CA GLU A 16 -21.66 -4.13 1.93
C GLU A 16 -20.56 -4.66 1.01
N ILE A 17 -20.72 -5.91 0.58
CA ILE A 17 -19.86 -6.55 -0.41
C ILE A 17 -20.56 -6.45 -1.76
N LEU A 18 -19.89 -5.82 -2.72
CA LEU A 18 -20.34 -5.78 -4.11
C LEU A 18 -19.92 -7.09 -4.78
N GLU A 19 -20.91 -7.90 -5.15
CA GLU A 19 -20.70 -9.17 -5.86
C GLU A 19 -20.49 -8.93 -7.36
N ARG A 20 -19.61 -9.72 -7.97
CA ARG A 20 -19.19 -9.63 -9.39
C ARG A 20 -18.88 -8.18 -9.76
N ALA A 21 -17.88 -7.60 -9.09
CA ALA A 21 -17.53 -6.20 -9.20
C ALA A 21 -16.43 -5.94 -10.24
N ALA A 22 -16.38 -4.70 -10.71
CA ALA A 22 -15.36 -4.17 -11.60
C ALA A 22 -14.88 -2.79 -11.10
N VAL A 23 -13.57 -2.56 -11.13
CA VAL A 23 -12.92 -1.30 -10.73
C VAL A 23 -12.02 -0.82 -11.84
N LEU A 24 -12.33 0.33 -12.44
CA LEU A 24 -11.54 0.94 -13.49
C LEU A 24 -10.53 1.92 -12.90
N VAL A 25 -9.27 1.71 -13.24
CA VAL A 25 -8.14 2.55 -12.84
C VAL A 25 -7.52 3.19 -14.09
N GLU A 26 -7.37 4.51 -14.02
CA GLU A 26 -6.65 5.31 -15.00
C GLU A 26 -5.50 6.02 -14.28
N GLU A 27 -4.28 5.80 -14.77
CA GLU A 27 -3.03 6.26 -14.12
C GLU A 27 -2.97 5.83 -12.64
N ASP A 28 -3.12 6.78 -11.72
CA ASP A 28 -3.07 6.58 -10.27
C ASP A 28 -4.44 6.74 -9.58
N LYS A 29 -5.54 6.79 -10.35
CA LYS A 29 -6.88 7.07 -9.83
C LYS A 29 -7.88 5.99 -10.19
N ILE A 30 -8.74 5.68 -9.23
CA ILE A 30 -9.98 4.95 -9.48
C ILE A 30 -10.95 5.93 -10.13
N VAL A 31 -11.33 5.66 -11.37
CA VAL A 31 -12.23 6.54 -12.16
C VAL A 31 -13.65 5.99 -12.24
N TRP A 32 -13.86 4.70 -11.97
CA TRP A 32 -15.18 4.09 -11.93
C TRP A 32 -15.19 2.79 -11.10
N VAL A 33 -16.32 2.53 -10.43
CA VAL A 33 -16.59 1.31 -9.66
C VAL A 33 -18.03 0.89 -9.92
N GLY A 34 -18.27 -0.39 -10.18
CA GLY A 34 -19.61 -0.92 -10.39
C GLY A 34 -19.64 -2.44 -10.53
N SER A 35 -20.77 -2.98 -11.00
CA SER A 35 -20.86 -4.41 -11.29
C SER A 35 -20.19 -4.75 -12.62
N GLN A 36 -19.81 -6.00 -12.81
CA GLN A 36 -19.30 -6.50 -14.09
C GLN A 36 -20.36 -6.41 -15.21
N ALA A 37 -21.65 -6.50 -14.86
CA ALA A 37 -22.73 -6.31 -15.83
C ALA A 37 -22.81 -4.84 -16.31
N ASP A 38 -22.63 -3.87 -15.40
CA ASP A 38 -22.56 -2.46 -15.80
C ASP A 38 -21.29 -2.17 -16.62
N TRP A 39 -20.19 -2.86 -16.31
CA TRP A 39 -18.93 -2.76 -17.04
C TRP A 39 -19.07 -3.17 -18.51
N GLU A 40 -19.84 -4.22 -18.82
CA GLU A 40 -20.10 -4.67 -20.20
C GLU A 40 -20.72 -3.59 -21.10
N HIS A 41 -21.37 -2.59 -20.49
CA HIS A 41 -21.97 -1.45 -21.18
C HIS A 41 -21.21 -0.14 -20.99
N HIS A 42 -20.08 -0.16 -20.28
CA HIS A 42 -19.29 1.03 -20.00
C HIS A 42 -18.54 1.50 -21.26
N ALA A 43 -18.48 2.82 -21.50
CA ALA A 43 -17.88 3.39 -22.72
C ALA A 43 -16.39 3.04 -22.92
N ALA A 44 -15.68 2.74 -21.82
CA ALA A 44 -14.27 2.34 -21.83
C ALA A 44 -14.05 0.82 -21.99
N HIS A 45 -15.11 0.01 -22.12
CA HIS A 45 -15.03 -1.46 -22.12
C HIS A 45 -14.02 -2.00 -23.13
N ASP A 46 -14.05 -1.50 -24.35
CA ASP A 46 -13.22 -2.00 -25.46
C ASP A 46 -11.79 -1.44 -25.46
N TYR A 47 -11.45 -0.54 -24.53
CA TYR A 47 -10.16 0.17 -24.48
C TYR A 47 -9.35 -0.11 -23.22
N ALA A 48 -9.98 -0.61 -22.16
CA ALA A 48 -9.28 -0.94 -20.91
C ALA A 48 -8.73 -2.37 -20.95
N GLU A 49 -7.51 -2.54 -20.44
CA GLU A 49 -6.95 -3.88 -20.21
C GLU A 49 -7.68 -4.54 -19.04
N ALA A 50 -8.23 -5.73 -19.26
CA ALA A 50 -8.96 -6.47 -18.24
C ALA A 50 -8.04 -7.40 -17.45
N VAL A 51 -8.05 -7.25 -16.12
CA VAL A 51 -7.41 -8.14 -15.16
C VAL A 51 -8.49 -8.93 -14.43
N GLU A 52 -8.61 -10.21 -14.77
CA GLU A 52 -9.57 -11.14 -14.16
C GLU A 52 -8.97 -11.73 -12.87
N LEU A 53 -9.55 -11.39 -11.72
CA LEU A 53 -9.10 -11.85 -10.40
C LEU A 53 -9.83 -13.13 -9.94
N GLY A 54 -10.89 -13.54 -10.64
CA GLY A 54 -11.68 -14.73 -10.31
C GLY A 54 -12.43 -14.59 -8.99
N ASP A 55 -12.38 -15.65 -8.17
CA ASP A 55 -13.07 -15.82 -6.88
C ASP A 55 -12.56 -14.95 -5.72
N LYS A 56 -11.63 -14.02 -6.00
CA LYS A 56 -10.97 -13.19 -4.99
C LYS A 56 -11.88 -12.05 -4.51
N THR A 57 -11.53 -11.55 -3.33
CA THR A 57 -12.06 -10.27 -2.83
C THR A 57 -11.07 -9.16 -3.13
N LEU A 58 -11.50 -8.19 -3.94
CA LEU A 58 -10.81 -6.93 -4.15
C LEU A 58 -11.11 -5.98 -2.98
N MET A 59 -10.11 -5.24 -2.54
CA MET A 59 -10.25 -4.27 -1.45
C MET A 59 -9.25 -3.11 -1.61
N PRO A 60 -9.48 -1.96 -0.95
CA PRO A 60 -8.48 -0.91 -0.84
C PRO A 60 -7.20 -1.42 -0.18
N GLY A 61 -6.06 -0.83 -0.55
CA GLY A 61 -4.79 -1.12 0.11
C GLY A 61 -4.86 -0.79 1.60
N LEU A 62 -4.22 -1.63 2.42
CA LEU A 62 -4.26 -1.49 3.87
C LEU A 62 -3.43 -0.28 4.32
N ILE A 63 -3.85 0.31 5.44
CA ILE A 63 -3.16 1.43 6.08
C ILE A 63 -2.74 1.00 7.48
N ASP A 64 -1.44 1.12 7.79
CA ASP A 64 -0.93 0.98 9.14
C ASP A 64 -0.60 2.38 9.71
N ALA A 65 -1.34 2.78 10.75
CA ALA A 65 -1.22 4.13 11.32
C ALA A 65 -0.13 4.25 12.40
N HIS A 66 0.53 3.14 12.78
CA HIS A 66 1.52 3.14 13.86
C HIS A 66 2.59 2.08 13.61
N VAL A 67 3.65 2.48 12.91
CA VAL A 67 4.86 1.65 12.75
C VAL A 67 6.09 2.32 13.32
N HIS A 68 7.12 1.51 13.56
CA HIS A 68 8.50 1.94 13.84
C HIS A 68 9.44 1.18 12.91
N LEU A 69 9.79 1.77 11.77
CA LEU A 69 10.54 1.12 10.70
C LEU A 69 11.96 0.72 11.13
N GLY A 70 12.54 1.48 12.05
CA GLY A 70 13.88 1.24 12.61
C GLY A 70 13.93 0.18 13.71
N PHE A 71 12.78 -0.41 14.09
CA PHE A 71 12.72 -1.49 15.07
C PHE A 71 12.61 -2.84 14.37
N ASP A 72 13.33 -3.82 14.89
CA ASP A 72 13.43 -5.17 14.30
C ASP A 72 12.43 -6.17 14.88
N GLY A 73 11.51 -5.70 15.74
CA GLY A 73 10.54 -6.55 16.43
C GLY A 73 11.14 -7.51 17.45
N SER A 74 12.42 -7.37 17.81
CA SER A 74 13.05 -8.15 18.87
C SER A 74 12.51 -7.76 20.26
N PRO A 75 12.78 -8.54 21.32
CA PRO A 75 12.41 -8.17 22.69
C PRO A 75 13.07 -6.89 23.22
N ALA A 76 14.11 -6.37 22.54
CA ALA A 76 14.84 -5.18 22.96
C ALA A 76 15.22 -4.29 21.76
N PRO A 77 14.23 -3.77 21.01
CA PRO A 77 14.48 -3.08 19.74
C PRO A 77 15.19 -1.75 19.97
N VAL A 78 14.92 -1.08 21.09
CA VAL A 78 15.60 0.16 21.50
C VAL A 78 17.08 -0.09 21.77
N LYS A 79 17.43 -1.22 22.42
CA LYS A 79 18.83 -1.56 22.71
C LYS A 79 19.64 -1.78 21.42
N ARG A 80 19.02 -2.39 20.41
CA ARG A 80 19.63 -2.52 19.08
C ARG A 80 19.84 -1.15 18.45
N LEU A 81 18.80 -0.31 18.41
CA LEU A 81 18.89 1.05 17.88
C LEU A 81 20.03 1.83 18.56
N GLU A 82 20.16 1.75 19.88
CA GLU A 82 21.24 2.39 20.65
C GLU A 82 22.64 1.89 20.30
N ALA A 83 22.77 0.64 19.84
CA ALA A 83 24.04 0.02 19.46
C ALA A 83 24.45 0.27 18.00
N GLU A 84 23.52 0.71 17.16
CA GLU A 84 23.74 1.02 15.74
C GLU A 84 23.90 2.53 15.54
N THR A 85 24.60 2.95 14.49
CA THR A 85 24.58 4.32 13.97
C THR A 85 23.30 4.59 13.19
N ASP A 86 22.97 5.87 12.96
CA ASP A 86 21.78 6.24 12.18
C ASP A 86 21.80 5.64 10.77
N LEU A 87 22.98 5.61 10.12
CA LEU A 87 23.14 5.02 8.79
C LEU A 87 22.95 3.50 8.77
N GLU A 88 23.30 2.80 9.85
CA GLU A 88 23.14 1.35 9.97
C GLU A 88 21.66 0.94 10.12
N THR A 89 20.79 1.84 10.57
CA THR A 89 19.34 1.56 10.71
C THR A 89 18.57 1.66 9.40
N VAL A 90 19.03 2.47 8.43
CA VAL A 90 18.34 2.72 7.16
C VAL A 90 18.06 1.43 6.35
N PRO A 91 18.99 0.47 6.20
CA PRO A 91 18.71 -0.79 5.51
C PRO A 91 17.54 -1.57 6.13
N LEU A 92 17.44 -1.59 7.47
CA LEU A 92 16.32 -2.22 8.17
C LEU A 92 15.02 -1.49 7.86
N MET A 93 15.01 -0.15 7.90
CA MET A 93 13.82 0.64 7.59
C MET A 93 13.29 0.37 6.17
N VAL A 94 14.20 0.28 5.18
CA VAL A 94 13.85 -0.09 3.80
C VAL A 94 13.30 -1.51 3.74
N HIS A 95 13.92 -2.45 4.45
CA HIS A 95 13.45 -3.83 4.53
C HIS A 95 12.04 -3.92 5.12
N THR A 96 11.81 -3.33 6.30
CA THR A 96 10.51 -3.30 6.98
C THR A 96 9.44 -2.66 6.11
N SER A 97 9.77 -1.55 5.42
CA SER A 97 8.84 -0.89 4.48
C SER A 97 8.40 -1.84 3.36
N ARG A 98 9.32 -2.61 2.78
CA ARG A 98 9.00 -3.58 1.72
C ARG A 98 8.20 -4.76 2.25
N GLN A 99 8.43 -5.19 3.49
CA GLN A 99 7.62 -6.21 4.14
C GLN A 99 6.18 -5.76 4.32
N LEU A 100 5.95 -4.52 4.76
CA LEU A 100 4.61 -3.92 4.86
C LEU A 100 3.88 -4.01 3.51
N LEU A 101 4.53 -3.58 2.42
CA LEU A 101 3.93 -3.67 1.09
C LEU A 101 3.63 -5.11 0.66
N SER A 102 4.51 -6.06 0.97
CA SER A 102 4.31 -7.47 0.60
C SER A 102 3.09 -8.12 1.24
N VAL A 103 2.61 -7.57 2.36
CA VAL A 103 1.40 -8.04 3.05
C VAL A 103 0.17 -7.16 2.80
N GLY A 104 0.25 -6.25 1.80
CA GLY A 104 -0.86 -5.42 1.36
C GLY A 104 -1.00 -4.07 2.05
N VAL A 105 -0.07 -3.69 2.94
CA VAL A 105 -0.02 -2.34 3.51
C VAL A 105 0.60 -1.41 2.48
N THR A 106 -0.23 -0.61 1.81
CA THR A 106 0.21 0.32 0.76
C THR A 106 0.52 1.71 1.31
N THR A 107 0.08 2.02 2.53
CA THR A 107 0.42 3.26 3.24
C THR A 107 0.74 2.97 4.70
N ALA A 108 1.83 3.52 5.22
CA ALA A 108 2.21 3.38 6.63
C ALA A 108 2.63 4.72 7.25
N ARG A 109 2.34 4.91 8.54
CA ARG A 109 2.79 6.07 9.32
C ARG A 109 3.86 5.65 10.33
N ASP A 110 5.10 6.04 10.06
CA ASP A 110 6.23 5.87 10.98
C ASP A 110 6.19 6.96 12.06
N LEU A 111 6.26 6.55 13.33
CA LEU A 111 6.15 7.44 14.49
C LEU A 111 7.50 7.95 15.00
N GLY A 112 8.44 8.10 14.08
CA GLY A 112 9.68 8.81 14.29
C GLY A 112 10.89 7.90 14.35
N ALA A 113 12.00 8.46 13.92
CA ALA A 113 13.27 7.77 13.84
C ALA A 113 14.42 8.66 14.32
N ARG A 114 15.41 8.04 14.97
CA ARG A 114 16.59 8.77 15.44
C ARG A 114 17.32 9.39 14.25
N GLY A 115 17.66 10.67 14.37
CA GLY A 115 18.37 11.39 13.32
C GLY A 115 17.53 11.69 12.08
N TYR A 116 16.19 11.64 12.17
CA TYR A 116 15.28 11.90 11.04
C TYR A 116 15.49 10.97 9.84
N THR A 117 15.96 9.74 10.09
CA THR A 117 16.23 8.75 9.03
C THR A 117 14.96 8.30 8.33
N ASP A 118 13.80 8.42 8.97
CA ASP A 118 12.48 8.18 8.40
C ASP A 118 12.15 9.14 7.24
N LEU A 119 12.56 10.40 7.34
CA LEU A 119 12.42 11.39 6.26
C LEU A 119 13.21 10.96 5.01
N VAL A 120 14.44 10.48 5.20
CA VAL A 120 15.30 10.02 4.10
C VAL A 120 14.69 8.80 3.41
N VAL A 121 14.20 7.83 4.20
CA VAL A 121 13.56 6.62 3.68
C VAL A 121 12.25 6.95 2.96
N ARG A 122 11.43 7.84 3.53
CA ARG A 122 10.20 8.34 2.89
C ARG A 122 10.50 8.96 1.52
N ASP A 123 11.48 9.86 1.45
CA ASP A 123 11.79 10.57 0.21
C ASP A 123 12.36 9.64 -0.87
N ALA A 124 13.10 8.59 -0.46
CA ALA A 124 13.56 7.54 -1.38
C ALA A 124 12.40 6.75 -2.01
N PHE A 125 11.34 6.45 -1.24
CA PHE A 125 10.13 5.81 -1.80
C PHE A 125 9.28 6.80 -2.62
N ALA A 126 9.09 8.03 -2.12
CA ALA A 126 8.26 9.03 -2.77
C ALA A 126 8.82 9.48 -4.14
N SER A 127 10.14 9.51 -4.28
CA SER A 127 10.82 9.80 -5.56
C SER A 127 10.80 8.63 -6.56
N GLY A 128 10.37 7.43 -6.13
CA GLY A 128 10.45 6.21 -6.93
C GLY A 128 11.86 5.59 -7.01
N THR A 129 12.84 6.12 -6.26
CA THR A 129 14.18 5.52 -6.14
C THR A 129 14.10 4.09 -5.59
N LEU A 130 13.20 3.88 -4.64
CA LEU A 130 12.86 2.57 -4.09
C LEU A 130 11.37 2.27 -4.31
N GLN A 131 11.03 0.99 -4.44
CA GLN A 131 9.64 0.53 -4.46
C GLN A 131 9.22 0.08 -3.06
N GLY A 132 8.13 0.66 -2.56
CA GLY A 132 7.59 0.42 -1.23
C GLY A 132 6.26 1.13 -1.01
N PRO A 133 5.71 1.10 0.23
CA PRO A 133 4.47 1.77 0.56
C PRO A 133 4.67 3.28 0.58
N ARG A 134 3.56 4.02 0.52
CA ARG A 134 3.56 5.45 0.84
C ARG A 134 3.85 5.63 2.32
N LEU A 135 4.88 6.40 2.66
CA LEU A 135 5.24 6.68 4.05
C LEU A 135 4.76 8.08 4.47
N LEU A 136 4.13 8.12 5.65
CA LEU A 136 3.93 9.32 6.46
C LEU A 136 4.91 9.23 7.64
N THR A 137 5.52 10.34 8.02
CA THR A 137 6.64 10.35 8.99
C THR A 137 6.41 11.41 10.05
N ALA A 138 6.67 11.09 11.31
CA ALA A 138 6.59 12.04 12.43
C ALA A 138 7.91 12.81 12.67
N GLY A 139 9.03 12.33 12.11
CA GLY A 139 10.37 12.87 12.33
C GLY A 139 11.07 12.25 13.55
#